data_AF-A0A077MCN2-F1
#
_entry.id   AF-A0A077MCN2-F1
#
_cell.length_a   1.000
_cell.length_b   1.000
_cell.length_c   1.000
_cell.angle_alpha   90.00
_cell.angle_beta   90.00
_cell.angle_gamma   90.00
#
_symmetry.space_group_name_H-M   'P 1'
#
loop_
_entity.id
_entity.type
_entity.pdbx_description
1 polymer ?
#
loop_
_entity_poly.entity_id
_entity_poly.type
_entity_poly.pdbx_seq_one_letter_code
_entity_poly.pdbx_strand_id
1 'polypeptide(L)'
;MSEPPDPSEDTRAILHPARMAEYVRLERFPVPTATDGIFDWAWSVSWNLPPGERLAQDVLSLPAVNLSVGNGPPPGRTPPPGPYAVLPRVVGVARRRTTRVLRGSGWNVAIKTTVGGFGALSPAPVSRWTNKEVPMGTVLALDGSALAERMAAATSGGDRADILLQAVEPLVAQADPARMRAAREVTAIAEAAERQPQLRLAGE
;
A
#
# COMPACT_ATOMS: atom_id res chain seq x y z
N MET A 1 -18.30 -1.95 -4.32
CA MET A 1 -16.87 -2.07 -4.66
C MET A 1 -16.58 -1.19 -5.86
N SER A 2 -15.79 -0.14 -5.67
CA SER A 2 -15.29 0.66 -6.80
C SER A 2 -14.21 -0.14 -7.53
N GLU A 3 -14.25 -0.13 -8.86
CA GLU A 3 -13.23 -0.78 -9.68
C GLU A 3 -11.91 0.01 -9.56
N PRO A 4 -10.78 -0.66 -9.27
CA PRO A 4 -9.49 0.03 -9.23
C PRO A 4 -9.07 0.47 -10.64
N PRO A 5 -8.30 1.56 -10.77
CA PRO A 5 -7.82 1.99 -12.07
C PRO A 5 -6.94 0.91 -12.71
N ASP A 6 -7.08 0.68 -14.02
CA ASP A 6 -6.28 -0.31 -14.74
C ASP A 6 -4.78 0.02 -14.61
N PRO A 7 -3.92 -0.90 -14.14
CA PRO A 7 -2.47 -0.65 -14.02
C PRO A 7 -1.75 -0.40 -15.35
N SER A 8 -2.32 -0.82 -16.49
CA SER A 8 -1.78 -0.52 -17.83
C SER A 8 -2.04 0.92 -18.28
N GLU A 9 -3.16 1.51 -17.85
CA GLU A 9 -3.57 2.87 -18.18
C GLU A 9 -3.15 3.90 -17.10
N ASP A 10 -3.17 3.50 -15.82
CA ASP A 10 -2.78 4.35 -14.69
C ASP A 10 -1.46 3.90 -14.07
N THR A 11 -0.39 4.40 -14.67
CA THR A 11 1.00 4.19 -14.24
C THR A 11 1.53 5.33 -13.35
N ARG A 12 0.65 6.22 -12.85
CA ARG A 12 1.06 7.27 -11.91
C ARG A 12 1.77 6.66 -10.71
N ALA A 13 2.69 7.42 -10.13
CA ALA A 13 3.63 6.99 -9.08
C ALA A 13 4.73 5.98 -9.49
N ILE A 14 4.67 5.38 -10.68
CA ILE A 14 5.69 4.44 -11.19
C ILE A 14 6.64 5.18 -12.13
N LEU A 15 7.95 5.13 -11.86
CA LEU A 15 8.95 5.65 -12.80
C LEU A 15 9.36 4.55 -13.78
N HIS A 16 9.39 4.88 -15.07
CA HIS A 16 9.72 3.97 -16.18
C HIS A 16 8.85 2.70 -16.21
N PRO A 17 7.51 2.82 -16.32
CA PRO A 17 6.58 1.68 -16.22
C PRO A 17 6.81 0.60 -17.30
N ALA A 18 7.20 0.99 -18.53
CA ALA A 18 7.52 0.03 -19.59
C ALA A 18 8.67 -0.91 -19.20
N ARG A 19 9.75 -0.37 -18.62
CA ARG A 19 10.88 -1.16 -18.12
C ARG A 19 10.47 -2.05 -16.94
N MET A 20 9.57 -1.57 -16.09
CA MET A 20 9.04 -2.37 -14.99
C MET A 20 8.25 -3.58 -15.52
N ALA A 21 7.42 -3.37 -16.54
CA ALA A 21 6.57 -4.40 -17.13
C ALA A 21 7.33 -5.56 -17.80
N GLU A 22 8.61 -5.37 -18.15
CA GLU A 22 9.49 -6.43 -18.66
C GLU A 22 9.74 -7.54 -17.62
N TYR A 23 9.70 -7.21 -16.31
CA TYR A 23 10.10 -8.12 -15.23
C TYR A 23 9.06 -8.30 -14.14
N VAL A 24 8.08 -7.39 -14.07
CA VAL A 24 7.14 -7.27 -12.96
C VAL A 24 5.71 -7.36 -13.49
N ARG A 25 4.92 -8.24 -12.88
CA ARG A 25 3.47 -8.24 -13.02
C ARG A 25 2.87 -7.38 -11.92
N LEU A 26 2.09 -6.38 -12.30
CA LEU A 26 1.30 -5.53 -11.40
C LEU A 26 -0.19 -5.80 -11.62
N GLU A 27 -0.90 -6.13 -10.55
CA GLU A 27 -2.35 -6.37 -10.53
C GLU A 27 -2.98 -5.48 -9.46
N ARG A 28 -4.20 -4.99 -9.70
CA ARG A 28 -4.99 -4.25 -8.71
C ARG A 28 -6.30 -4.98 -8.45
N PHE A 29 -6.76 -4.92 -7.21
CA PHE A 29 -7.95 -5.61 -6.73
C PHE A 29 -8.85 -4.61 -6.01
N PRO A 30 -10.18 -4.74 -6.17
CA PRO A 30 -11.13 -3.90 -5.45
C PRO A 30 -11.05 -4.16 -3.95
N VAL A 31 -11.50 -3.21 -3.15
CA VAL A 31 -11.72 -3.40 -1.71
C VAL A 31 -13.19 -3.71 -1.41
N PRO A 32 -13.50 -4.43 -0.31
CA PRO A 32 -14.86 -4.68 0.11
C PRO A 32 -15.60 -3.38 0.44
N THR A 33 -16.90 -3.33 0.11
CA THR A 33 -17.79 -2.18 0.37
C THR A 33 -17.79 -1.74 1.84
N ALA A 34 -17.58 -2.67 2.78
CA ALA A 34 -17.48 -2.38 4.21
C ALA A 34 -16.33 -1.40 4.55
N THR A 35 -15.32 -1.31 3.67
CA THR A 35 -14.12 -0.47 3.85
C THR A 35 -14.13 0.80 2.99
N ASP A 36 -15.26 1.10 2.33
CA ASP A 36 -15.41 2.26 1.45
C ASP A 36 -15.08 3.57 2.17
N GLY A 37 -14.28 4.40 1.49
CA GLY A 37 -13.76 5.68 2.00
C GLY A 37 -12.58 5.56 2.97
N ILE A 38 -12.15 4.34 3.31
CA ILE A 38 -10.95 4.09 4.13
C ILE A 38 -9.81 3.51 3.29
N PHE A 39 -10.14 2.58 2.39
CA PHE A 39 -9.20 2.01 1.43
C PHE A 39 -9.63 2.34 0.01
N ASP A 40 -8.65 2.56 -0.87
CA ASP A 40 -8.91 2.80 -2.29
C ASP A 40 -8.90 1.49 -3.09
N TRP A 41 -7.79 0.75 -3.04
CA TRP A 41 -7.61 -0.54 -3.69
C TRP A 41 -6.49 -1.35 -3.02
N ALA A 42 -6.48 -2.65 -3.28
CA ALA A 42 -5.31 -3.50 -3.05
C ALA A 42 -4.53 -3.69 -4.35
N TRP A 43 -3.24 -3.99 -4.27
CA TRP A 43 -2.44 -4.37 -5.43
C TRP A 43 -1.42 -5.44 -5.09
N SER A 44 -1.06 -6.23 -6.09
CA SER A 44 0.01 -7.22 -6.03
C SER A 44 1.07 -6.87 -7.06
N VAL A 45 2.33 -6.90 -6.64
CA VAL A 45 3.48 -6.97 -7.53
C VAL A 45 4.16 -8.31 -7.35
N SER A 46 4.51 -8.96 -8.46
CA SER A 46 5.38 -10.13 -8.46
C SER A 46 6.45 -9.95 -9.54
N TRP A 47 7.65 -10.47 -9.28
CA TRP A 47 8.76 -10.38 -10.20
C TRP A 47 9.48 -11.71 -10.29
N ASN A 48 10.12 -11.94 -11.44
CA ASN A 48 11.03 -13.05 -11.65
C ASN A 48 12.10 -12.62 -12.67
N LEU A 49 13.27 -12.25 -12.17
CA LEU A 49 14.38 -11.78 -12.98
C LEU A 49 15.34 -12.93 -13.32
N PRO A 50 15.94 -12.95 -14.52
CA PRO A 50 17.00 -13.89 -14.86
C PRO A 50 18.20 -13.83 -13.89
N PRO A 51 18.97 -14.92 -13.75
CA PRO A 51 20.17 -14.93 -12.93
C PRO A 51 21.15 -13.80 -13.29
N GLY A 52 21.66 -13.10 -12.28
CA GLY A 52 22.59 -11.98 -12.46
C GLY A 52 21.92 -10.62 -12.72
N GLU A 53 20.66 -10.60 -13.15
CA GLU A 53 19.95 -9.36 -13.43
C GLU A 53 19.50 -8.60 -12.18
N ARG A 54 19.27 -7.30 -12.37
CA ARG A 54 18.84 -6.35 -11.35
C ARG A 54 17.89 -5.33 -11.96
N LEU A 55 16.77 -5.09 -11.29
CA LEU A 55 15.88 -3.98 -11.62
C LEU A 55 15.87 -2.99 -10.47
N ALA A 56 16.40 -1.79 -10.70
CA ALA A 56 16.21 -0.67 -9.78
C ALA A 56 14.83 -0.05 -10.05
N GLN A 57 13.87 -0.36 -9.19
CA GLN A 57 12.53 0.20 -9.25
C GLN A 57 12.48 1.48 -8.42
N ASP A 58 12.34 2.61 -9.11
CA ASP A 58 12.09 3.89 -8.49
C ASP A 58 10.58 4.17 -8.46
N VAL A 59 10.09 4.63 -7.31
CA VAL A 59 8.67 4.95 -7.09
C VAL A 59 8.54 6.34 -6.48
N LEU A 60 7.60 7.13 -7.00
CA LEU A 60 7.11 8.37 -6.42
C LEU A 60 5.74 8.11 -5.82
N SER A 61 5.70 7.51 -4.62
CA SER A 61 4.47 7.05 -4.02
C SER A 61 3.42 8.15 -3.93
N LEU A 62 2.16 7.79 -4.24
CA LEU A 62 1.02 8.64 -3.92
C LEU A 62 1.03 8.98 -2.42
N PRO A 63 0.53 10.16 -2.01
CA PRO A 63 0.60 10.64 -0.62
C PRO A 63 -0.41 9.91 0.28
N ALA A 64 -0.19 8.60 0.46
CA ALA A 64 -1.02 7.70 1.24
C ALA A 64 -0.16 6.83 2.15
N VAL A 65 -0.79 6.28 3.18
CA VAL A 65 -0.21 5.18 3.95
C VAL A 65 -0.58 3.88 3.24
N ASN A 66 0.37 2.95 3.16
CA ASN A 66 0.14 1.64 2.56
C ASN A 66 0.33 0.54 3.61
N LEU A 67 -0.61 -0.40 3.65
CA LEU A 67 -0.50 -1.63 4.44
C LEU A 67 0.13 -2.68 3.53
N SER A 68 1.41 -2.98 3.71
CA SER A 68 2.21 -3.78 2.77
C SER A 68 2.68 -5.07 3.40
N VAL A 69 2.59 -6.17 2.67
CA VAL A 69 3.14 -7.47 3.08
C VAL A 69 3.86 -8.08 1.90
N GLY A 70 5.08 -8.55 2.10
CA GLY A 70 5.86 -9.17 1.05
C GLY A 70 7.26 -9.52 1.48
N ASN A 71 7.98 -10.16 0.58
CA ASN A 71 9.40 -10.48 0.71
C ASN A 71 10.27 -9.58 -0.19
N GLY A 72 9.82 -8.35 -0.42
CA GLY A 72 10.57 -7.37 -1.17
C GLY A 72 11.85 -6.93 -0.45
N PRO A 73 12.89 -6.51 -1.21
CA PRO A 73 14.11 -5.97 -0.62
C PRO A 73 13.80 -4.71 0.21
N PRO A 74 14.63 -4.42 1.22
CA PRO A 74 14.57 -3.14 1.92
C PRO A 74 14.85 -1.98 0.95
N PRO A 75 14.38 -0.75 1.25
CA PRO A 75 14.65 0.40 0.42
C PRO A 75 16.16 0.70 0.35
N GLY A 76 16.62 1.07 -0.84
CA GLY A 76 18.03 1.40 -1.10
C GLY A 76 18.53 0.86 -2.44
N ARG A 77 19.69 1.36 -2.86
CA ARG A 77 20.36 0.96 -4.12
C ARG A 77 21.25 -0.28 -3.97
N THR A 78 21.61 -0.60 -2.74
CA THR A 78 22.50 -1.70 -2.37
C THR A 78 21.88 -2.51 -1.23
N PRO A 79 20.73 -3.17 -1.45
CA PRO A 79 20.14 -4.02 -0.43
C PRO A 79 21.07 -5.22 -0.15
N PRO A 80 21.04 -5.78 1.07
CA PRO A 80 21.74 -7.03 1.39
C PRO A 80 21.22 -8.18 0.51
N PRO A 81 21.98 -9.29 0.34
CA PRO A 81 21.48 -10.44 -0.40
C PRO A 81 20.19 -11.01 0.24
N GLY A 82 19.25 -11.43 -0.61
CA GLY A 82 18.06 -12.18 -0.18
C GLY A 82 18.34 -13.69 -0.02
N PRO A 83 17.29 -14.52 0.22
CA PRO A 83 15.87 -14.15 0.25
C PRO A 83 15.49 -13.34 1.49
N TYR A 84 14.44 -12.53 1.38
CA TYR A 84 13.92 -11.73 2.49
C TYR A 84 12.72 -12.43 3.14
N ALA A 85 12.53 -12.20 4.44
CA ALA A 85 11.34 -12.68 5.14
C ALA A 85 10.08 -11.97 4.61
N VAL A 86 8.93 -12.66 4.67
CA VAL A 86 7.62 -12.04 4.44
C VAL A 86 7.29 -11.19 5.65
N LEU A 87 7.16 -9.87 5.47
CA LEU A 87 6.99 -8.95 6.60
C LEU A 87 5.81 -8.00 6.37
N PRO A 88 4.81 -7.98 7.28
CA PRO A 88 3.78 -6.96 7.30
C PRO A 88 4.33 -5.64 7.82
N ARG A 89 4.13 -4.58 7.02
CA ARG A 89 4.62 -3.23 7.26
C ARG A 89 3.49 -2.21 7.07
N VAL A 90 3.49 -1.20 7.93
CA VAL A 90 2.87 0.08 7.64
C VAL A 90 3.93 0.95 6.98
N VAL A 91 3.72 1.28 5.70
CA VAL A 91 4.55 2.18 4.91
C VAL A 91 3.89 3.55 4.95
N GLY A 92 4.43 4.46 5.75
CA GLY A 92 3.88 5.80 5.86
C GLY A 92 4.11 6.65 4.63
N VAL A 93 3.48 7.83 4.61
CA VAL A 93 3.57 8.78 3.48
C VAL A 93 5.03 9.10 3.17
N ALA A 94 5.46 8.80 1.94
CA ALA A 94 6.80 9.10 1.45
C ALA A 94 6.86 10.52 0.87
N ARG A 95 7.81 11.34 1.35
CA ARG A 95 8.07 12.70 0.85
C ARG A 95 9.16 12.77 -0.22
N ARG A 96 9.77 11.63 -0.54
CA ARG A 96 10.88 11.53 -1.48
C ARG A 96 10.72 10.27 -2.31
N ARG A 97 11.36 10.25 -3.48
CA ARG A 97 11.53 9.04 -4.29
C ARG A 97 12.13 7.92 -3.44
N THR A 98 11.53 6.75 -3.51
CA THR A 98 12.08 5.51 -2.94
C THR A 98 12.61 4.63 -4.05
N THR A 99 13.72 3.93 -3.80
CA THR A 99 14.30 2.95 -4.72
C THR A 99 14.32 1.58 -4.05
N ARG A 100 13.94 0.54 -4.78
CA ARG A 100 14.15 -0.86 -4.40
C ARG A 100 14.83 -1.59 -5.53
N VAL A 101 15.86 -2.39 -5.22
CA VAL A 101 16.58 -3.16 -6.25
C VAL A 101 16.16 -4.61 -6.20
N LEU A 102 15.31 -5.00 -7.15
CA LEU A 102 14.78 -6.35 -7.30
C LEU A 102 15.82 -7.27 -7.94
N ARG A 103 15.79 -8.54 -7.53
CA ARG A 103 16.64 -9.65 -7.99
C ARG A 103 15.87 -10.96 -7.79
N GLY A 104 16.21 -11.97 -8.58
CA GLY A 104 15.59 -13.30 -8.48
C GLY A 104 14.07 -13.19 -8.57
N SER A 105 13.35 -13.93 -7.73
CA SER A 105 11.89 -13.87 -7.64
C SER A 105 11.39 -13.33 -6.30
N GLY A 106 10.17 -12.82 -6.30
CA GLY A 106 9.49 -12.38 -5.09
C GLY A 106 8.19 -11.66 -5.38
N TRP A 107 7.55 -11.17 -4.33
CA TRP A 107 6.26 -10.51 -4.40
C TRP A 107 6.06 -9.50 -3.27
N ASN A 108 5.12 -8.58 -3.49
CA ASN A 108 4.60 -7.69 -2.47
C ASN A 108 3.13 -7.39 -2.76
N VAL A 109 2.28 -7.51 -1.75
CA VAL A 109 0.88 -7.12 -1.80
C VAL A 109 0.65 -5.98 -0.83
N ALA A 110 -0.17 -5.00 -1.22
CA ALA A 110 -0.49 -3.90 -0.33
C ALA A 110 -1.89 -3.35 -0.54
N ILE A 111 -2.40 -2.66 0.47
CA ILE A 111 -3.64 -1.86 0.42
C ILE A 111 -3.26 -0.38 0.51
N LYS A 112 -3.85 0.44 -0.35
CA LYS A 112 -3.71 1.90 -0.33
C LYS A 112 -4.82 2.45 0.55
N THR A 113 -4.47 3.20 1.59
CA THR A 113 -5.49 3.97 2.31
C THR A 113 -5.88 5.20 1.51
N THR A 114 -7.12 5.65 1.69
CA THR A 114 -7.52 7.01 1.30
C THR A 114 -6.71 8.05 2.10
N VAL A 115 -6.77 9.32 1.69
CA VAL A 115 -6.06 10.42 2.36
C VAL A 115 -6.42 10.51 3.84
N GLY A 116 -7.68 10.33 4.20
CA GLY A 116 -8.15 10.30 5.60
C GLY A 116 -8.12 8.92 6.25
N GLY A 117 -8.13 7.84 5.46
CA GLY A 117 -8.47 6.48 5.91
C GLY A 117 -7.59 5.94 7.03
N PHE A 118 -6.27 6.09 6.92
CA PHE A 118 -5.36 5.56 7.94
C PHE A 118 -5.56 6.20 9.32
N GLY A 119 -5.98 7.47 9.38
CA GLY A 119 -6.26 8.18 10.62
C GLY A 119 -7.44 7.60 11.42
N ALA A 120 -8.33 6.85 10.76
CA ALA A 120 -9.40 6.13 11.44
C ALA A 120 -8.92 4.86 12.16
N LEU A 121 -7.85 4.24 11.65
CA LEU A 121 -7.36 2.94 12.12
C LEU A 121 -6.30 3.03 13.22
N SER A 122 -5.75 4.22 13.45
CA SER A 122 -4.72 4.44 14.48
C SER A 122 -5.05 5.65 15.36
N PRO A 123 -4.90 5.54 16.69
CA PRO A 123 -5.13 6.67 17.59
C PRO A 123 -4.05 7.75 17.49
N ALA A 124 -2.84 7.39 17.04
CA ALA A 124 -1.72 8.32 16.90
C ALA A 124 -1.75 9.10 15.58
N PRO A 125 -1.17 10.32 15.53
CA PRO A 125 -1.18 11.14 14.32
C PRO A 125 -0.38 10.51 13.18
N VAL A 126 -0.94 10.52 11.97
CA VAL A 126 -0.35 9.92 10.75
C VAL A 126 1.08 10.41 10.47
N SER A 127 1.38 11.65 10.83
CA SER A 127 2.72 12.25 10.69
C SER A 127 3.83 11.49 11.42
N ARG A 128 3.49 10.70 12.45
CA ARG A 128 4.45 9.86 13.20
C ARG A 128 5.19 8.86 12.30
N TRP A 129 4.54 8.39 11.23
CA TRP A 129 5.05 7.36 10.32
C TRP A 129 5.53 7.91 8.97
N THR A 130 5.46 9.22 8.74
CA THR A 130 5.96 9.82 7.50
C THR A 130 7.43 9.47 7.26
N ASN A 131 7.76 9.01 6.04
CA ASN A 131 9.07 8.48 5.64
C ASN A 131 9.55 7.26 6.44
N LYS A 132 8.65 6.48 7.06
CA LYS A 132 9.00 5.28 7.82
C LYS A 132 8.26 4.06 7.30
N GLU A 133 8.93 2.91 7.44
CA GLU A 133 8.34 1.59 7.29
C GLU A 133 8.45 0.90 8.65
N VAL A 134 7.31 0.60 9.29
CA VAL A 134 7.29 0.01 10.64
C VAL A 134 6.51 -1.30 10.65
N PRO A 135 6.78 -2.24 11.57
CA PRO A 135 6.01 -3.49 11.65
C PRO A 135 4.53 -3.22 11.88
N MET A 136 3.66 -3.88 11.10
CA MET A 136 2.23 -3.58 11.09
C MET A 136 1.56 -3.77 12.46
N GLY A 137 1.88 -4.85 13.18
CA GLY A 137 1.35 -5.14 14.51
C GLY A 137 1.80 -4.18 15.63
N THR A 138 2.75 -3.28 15.36
CA THR A 138 3.13 -2.21 16.31
C THR A 138 2.23 -0.97 16.17
N VAL A 139 1.38 -0.94 15.15
CA VAL A 139 0.54 0.22 14.81
C VAL A 139 -0.95 -0.15 14.77
N LEU A 140 -1.26 -1.33 14.24
CA LEU A 140 -2.60 -1.87 14.11
C LEU A 140 -2.78 -3.06 15.05
N ALA A 141 -3.98 -3.22 15.59
CA ALA A 141 -4.33 -4.32 16.49
C ALA A 141 -4.54 -5.63 15.71
N LEU A 142 -3.45 -6.15 15.11
CA LEU A 142 -3.42 -7.42 14.39
C LEU A 142 -2.15 -8.22 14.71
N ASP A 143 -2.22 -9.53 14.52
CA ASP A 143 -1.07 -10.41 14.59
C ASP A 143 -0.31 -10.41 13.25
N GLY A 144 0.81 -9.69 13.22
CA GLY A 144 1.66 -9.59 12.03
C GLY A 144 2.34 -10.91 11.66
N SER A 145 2.67 -11.77 12.63
CA SER A 145 3.34 -13.04 12.33
C SER A 145 2.36 -14.02 11.69
N ALA A 146 1.16 -14.16 12.27
CA ALA A 146 0.11 -15.01 11.70
C ALA A 146 -0.31 -14.53 10.30
N LEU A 147 -0.38 -13.21 10.07
CA LEU A 147 -0.65 -12.64 8.74
C LEU A 147 0.46 -12.99 7.74
N ALA A 148 1.73 -12.85 8.13
CA ALA A 148 2.87 -13.17 7.29
C ALA A 148 2.86 -14.65 6.85
N GLU A 149 2.64 -15.56 7.80
CA GLU A 149 2.59 -17.00 7.56
C GLU A 149 1.47 -17.37 6.58
N ARG A 150 0.25 -16.86 6.81
CA ARG A 150 -0.89 -17.09 5.91
C ARG A 150 -0.62 -16.60 4.49
N MET A 151 -0.07 -15.40 4.34
CA MET A 151 0.23 -14.83 3.01
C MET A 151 1.42 -15.50 2.33
N ALA A 152 2.38 -16.03 3.08
CA ALA A 152 3.49 -16.81 2.54
C ALA A 152 3.02 -18.16 1.95
N ALA A 153 1.99 -18.78 2.55
CA ALA A 153 1.41 -20.04 2.09
C ALA A 153 0.51 -19.89 0.85
N ALA A 154 -0.03 -18.70 0.59
CA ALA A 154 -0.82 -18.42 -0.60
C ALA A 154 0.05 -18.43 -1.88
N THR A 155 -0.55 -18.77 -3.02
CA THR A 155 0.20 -18.97 -4.28
C THR A 155 0.04 -17.82 -5.25
N SER A 156 -1.13 -17.16 -5.31
CA SER A 156 -1.41 -16.05 -6.22
C SER A 156 -1.35 -14.67 -5.56
N GLY A 157 -1.31 -13.61 -6.37
CA GLY A 157 -1.44 -12.23 -5.90
C GLY A 157 -2.84 -11.92 -5.36
N GLY A 158 -3.87 -12.46 -6.01
CA GLY A 158 -5.28 -12.33 -5.61
C GLY A 158 -5.55 -12.96 -4.25
N ASP A 159 -5.14 -14.21 -4.03
CA ASP A 159 -5.35 -14.88 -2.72
C ASP A 159 -4.67 -14.10 -1.58
N ARG A 160 -3.49 -13.55 -1.84
CA ARG A 160 -2.77 -12.71 -0.87
C ARG A 160 -3.48 -11.39 -0.63
N ALA A 161 -4.03 -10.76 -1.66
CA ALA A 161 -4.84 -9.55 -1.50
C ALA A 161 -6.09 -9.82 -0.66
N ASP A 162 -6.79 -10.93 -0.92
CA ASP A 162 -7.96 -11.34 -0.16
C ASP A 162 -7.62 -11.62 1.31
N ILE A 163 -6.53 -12.34 1.57
CA ILE A 163 -6.04 -12.58 2.95
C ILE A 163 -5.75 -11.26 3.66
N LEU A 164 -5.08 -10.32 3.00
CA LEU A 164 -4.75 -9.03 3.58
C LEU A 164 -6.00 -8.18 3.86
N LEU A 165 -6.95 -8.15 2.92
CA LEU A 165 -8.22 -7.43 3.07
C LEU A 165 -9.05 -8.00 4.23
N GLN A 166 -9.18 -9.33 4.31
CA GLN A 166 -9.85 -10.01 5.42
C GLN A 166 -9.17 -9.73 6.77
N ALA A 167 -7.85 -9.59 6.79
CA ALA A 167 -7.11 -9.30 8.03
C ALA A 167 -7.35 -7.87 8.55
N VAL A 168 -7.62 -6.91 7.67
CA VAL A 168 -7.83 -5.51 8.06
C VAL A 168 -9.31 -5.13 8.24
N GLU A 169 -10.23 -5.91 7.69
CA GLU A 169 -11.68 -5.67 7.82
C GLU A 169 -12.17 -5.55 9.27
N PRO A 170 -11.74 -6.42 10.22
CA PRO A 170 -12.11 -6.26 11.63
C PRO A 170 -11.64 -4.95 12.24
N LEU A 171 -10.52 -4.38 11.77
CA LEU A 171 -10.01 -3.09 12.26
C LEU A 171 -10.94 -1.95 11.86
N VAL A 172 -11.47 -1.99 10.64
CA VAL A 172 -12.45 -1.01 10.14
C VAL A 172 -13.76 -1.16 10.91
N ALA A 173 -14.23 -2.39 11.12
CA ALA A 173 -15.49 -2.65 11.82
C ALA A 173 -15.46 -2.22 13.30
N GLN A 174 -14.29 -2.29 13.95
CA GLN A 174 -14.10 -1.92 15.35
C GLN A 174 -13.62 -0.47 15.55
N ALA A 175 -13.32 0.25 14.47
CA ALA A 175 -12.85 1.63 14.57
C ALA A 175 -13.93 2.57 15.13
N ASP A 176 -13.49 3.61 15.84
CA ASP A 176 -14.38 4.63 16.38
C ASP A 176 -15.24 5.24 15.25
N PRO A 177 -16.59 5.17 15.34
CA PRO A 177 -17.48 5.72 14.33
C PRO A 177 -17.25 7.21 14.04
N ALA A 178 -16.83 8.00 15.03
CA ALA A 178 -16.51 9.41 14.84
C ALA A 178 -15.26 9.59 13.97
N ARG A 179 -14.21 8.81 14.21
CA ARG A 179 -12.99 8.83 13.39
C ARG A 179 -13.25 8.34 11.97
N MET A 180 -14.10 7.32 11.81
CA MET A 180 -14.52 6.82 10.51
C MET A 180 -15.28 7.87 9.70
N ARG A 181 -16.18 8.63 10.32
CA ARG A 181 -16.85 9.77 9.67
C ARG A 181 -15.85 10.84 9.24
N ALA A 182 -14.96 11.26 10.14
CA ALA A 182 -13.94 12.26 9.84
C ALA A 182 -13.00 11.82 8.70
N ALA A 183 -12.58 10.56 8.67
CA ALA A 183 -11.74 10.02 7.59
C ALA A 183 -12.43 10.07 6.23
N ARG A 184 -13.73 9.78 6.18
CA ARG A 184 -14.52 9.89 4.94
C ARG A 184 -14.70 11.33 4.50
N GLU A 185 -14.94 12.26 5.44
CA GLU A 185 -15.03 13.69 5.15
C GLU A 185 -13.72 14.24 4.58
N VAL A 186 -12.58 13.92 5.20
CA VAL A 186 -11.25 14.30 4.68
C VAL A 186 -11.02 13.74 3.28
N THR A 187 -11.40 12.49 3.03
CA THR A 187 -11.30 11.87 1.70
C THR A 187 -12.15 12.64 0.68
N ALA A 188 -13.40 12.96 1.01
CA ALA A 188 -14.27 13.72 0.12
C ALA A 188 -13.72 15.12 -0.20
N ILE A 189 -13.13 15.81 0.79
CA ILE A 189 -12.47 17.11 0.59
C ILE A 189 -11.25 16.97 -0.32
N ALA A 190 -10.41 15.96 -0.09
CA ALA A 190 -9.21 15.72 -0.89
C ALA A 190 -9.57 15.44 -2.36
N GLU A 191 -10.56 14.58 -2.60
CA GLU A 191 -11.04 14.29 -3.95
C GLU A 191 -11.66 15.53 -4.63
N ALA A 192 -12.39 16.36 -3.88
CA ALA A 192 -12.92 17.61 -4.42
C ALA A 192 -11.79 18.56 -4.83
N ALA A 193 -10.74 18.67 -4.01
CA ALA A 193 -9.56 19.48 -4.31
C ALA A 193 -8.77 18.94 -5.52
N GLU A 194 -8.65 17.62 -5.67
CA GLU A 194 -8.01 17.00 -6.85
C GLU A 194 -8.78 17.30 -8.15
N ARG A 195 -10.11 17.25 -8.11
CA ARG A 195 -10.96 17.58 -9.26
C ARG A 195 -11.03 19.08 -9.56
N GLN A 196 -10.77 19.92 -8.56
CA GLN A 196 -10.85 21.38 -8.66
C GLN A 196 -9.63 22.03 -8.01
N PRO A 197 -8.47 22.12 -8.70
CA PRO A 197 -7.23 22.66 -8.14
C PRO A 197 -7.32 24.13 -7.67
N GLN A 198 -8.30 24.87 -8.21
CA GLN A 198 -8.65 26.24 -7.83
C GLN A 198 -9.51 26.33 -6.57
N LEU A 199 -9.94 25.22 -5.98
CA LEU A 199 -10.69 25.22 -4.73
C LEU A 199 -9.84 25.90 -3.65
N ARG A 200 -10.46 26.83 -2.95
CA ARG A 200 -9.89 27.56 -1.82
C ARG A 200 -10.84 27.38 -0.66
N LEU A 201 -10.30 27.16 0.54
CA LEU A 201 -11.08 27.32 1.76
C LEU A 201 -11.54 28.78 1.83
N ALA A 202 -12.85 28.99 1.94
CA ALA A 202 -13.42 30.31 2.17
C ALA A 202 -13.72 30.46 3.67
N GLY A 203 -12.96 31.32 4.35
CA GLY A 203 -13.24 31.83 5.70
C GLY A 203 -12.62 31.05 6.86
N GLU A 204 -11.90 31.79 7.73
CA GLU A 204 -12.11 31.79 9.19
C GLU A 204 -12.69 33.16 9.56
#